data_AF-A0A6P0I0Z8-F1
#
_entry.id   AF-A0A6P0I0Z8-F1
#
_cell.length_a   1.000
_cell.length_b   1.000
_cell.length_c   1.000
_cell.angle_alpha   90.00
_cell.angle_beta   90.00
_cell.angle_gamma   90.00
#
_symmetry.space_group_name_H-M   'P 1'
#
loop_
_entity.id
_entity.type
_entity.pdbx_description
1 polymer ?
#
loop_
_entity_poly.entity_id
_entity_poly.type
_entity_poly.pdbx_seq_one_letter_code
_entity_poly.pdbx_strand_id
1 'polypeptide(L)' 'MAETVISLQNVSKCFKRYRHPVDRLKEILFPGKSRADEFWAVQNISIEIERGHTLGIVGRNGSGKSTLL' A
#
# COMPACT_ATOMS: atom_id res chain seq x y z
N MET A 1 -26.88 16.78 -4.51
CA MET A 1 -25.83 16.10 -3.73
C MET A 1 -24.78 15.67 -4.72
N ALA A 2 -23.51 15.98 -4.48
CA ALA A 2 -22.45 15.57 -5.39
C ALA A 2 -22.32 14.04 -5.36
N GLU A 3 -22.14 13.42 -6.52
CA GLU A 3 -22.04 11.97 -6.66
C GLU A 3 -20.59 11.55 -6.45
N THR A 4 -20.30 10.83 -5.37
CA THR A 4 -18.99 10.22 -5.13
C THR A 4 -18.75 9.10 -6.15
N VAL A 5 -17.69 9.21 -6.95
CA VAL A 5 -17.32 8.23 -7.99
C VAL A 5 -16.19 7.31 -7.56
N ILE A 6 -15.35 7.74 -6.61
CA ILE A 6 -14.29 6.94 -6.01
C ILE A 6 -14.31 7.18 -4.50
N SER A 7 -14.34 6.11 -3.72
CA SER A 7 -14.25 6.16 -2.26
C SER A 7 -13.25 5.11 -1.76
N LEU A 8 -12.26 5.58 -1.01
CA LEU A 8 -11.30 4.78 -0.26
C LEU A 8 -11.62 4.95 1.21
N GLN A 9 -11.74 3.84 1.95
CA GLN A 9 -11.99 3.87 3.39
C GLN A 9 -10.95 3.03 4.12
N ASN A 10 -10.11 3.69 4.92
CA ASN A 10 -9.07 3.08 5.74
C ASN A 10 -8.15 2.11 4.97
N VAL A 11 -7.87 2.43 3.72
CA VAL A 11 -7.09 1.56 2.83
C VAL A 11 -5.63 1.57 3.25
N SER A 12 -5.09 0.38 3.46
CA SER A 12 -3.71 0.14 3.84
C SER A 12 -3.09 -0.96 2.99
N LYS A 13 -1.82 -0.80 2.63
CA LYS A 13 -1.05 -1.81 1.91
C LYS A 13 0.34 -1.94 2.50
N CYS A 14 0.59 -3.11 3.08
CA CYS A 14 1.92 -3.54 3.52
C CYS A 14 2.50 -4.56 2.54
N PHE A 15 3.79 -4.44 2.26
CA PHE A 15 4.60 -5.40 1.53
C PHE A 15 5.67 -5.99 2.44
N LYS A 16 5.91 -7.30 2.28
CA LYS A 16 7.07 -7.96 2.88
C LYS A 16 8.31 -7.72 2.03
N ARG A 17 9.33 -7.08 2.61
CA ARG A 17 10.63 -6.85 1.99
C ARG A 17 11.65 -7.84 2.55
N TYR A 18 12.08 -8.77 1.71
CA TYR A 18 13.11 -9.74 2.05
C TYR A 18 14.49 -9.19 1.65
N ARG A 19 15.49 -9.38 2.51
CA ARG A 19 16.88 -8.98 2.19
C ARG A 19 17.47 -9.87 1.11
N HIS A 20 17.23 -11.18 1.18
CA HIS A 20 17.67 -12.13 0.16
C HIS A 20 16.49 -13.01 -0.30
N PRO A 21 16.48 -13.46 -1.58
CA PRO A 21 15.43 -14.35 -2.10
C PRO A 21 15.29 -15.65 -1.29
N VAL A 22 16.41 -16.17 -0.78
CA VAL A 22 16.43 -17.39 0.05
C VAL A 22 15.69 -17.21 1.38
N ASP A 23 15.54 -15.98 1.88
CA ASP A 23 14.79 -15.72 3.12
C ASP A 23 13.30 -15.96 2.94
N ARG A 24 12.76 -15.67 1.75
CA ARG A 24 11.37 -16.00 1.39
C ARG A 24 11.15 -17.51 1.39
N LEU A 25 12.07 -18.28 0.78
CA LEU A 25 11.98 -19.74 0.76
C LEU A 25 12.10 -20.33 2.17
N LYS A 26 13.04 -19.81 2.99
CA LYS A 26 13.21 -20.24 4.38
C LYS A 26 11.99 -19.95 5.25
N GLU A 27 11.29 -18.84 5.01
CA GLU A 27 10.04 -18.50 5.73
C GLU A 27 8.89 -19.46 5.38
N ILE A 28 8.83 -19.93 4.13
CA ILE A 28 7.84 -20.93 3.69
C ILE A 28 8.12 -22.31 4.32
N LEU A 29 9.39 -22.72 4.35
CA LEU A 29 9.80 -24.05 4.84
C LEU A 29 9.88 -24.14 6.37
N PHE A 30 10.18 -23.03 7.06
CA PHE A 30 10.32 -22.98 8.52
C PHE A 30 9.44 -21.87 9.11
N PRO A 31 8.12 -22.11 9.27
CA PRO A 31 7.19 -21.12 9.81
C PRO A 31 7.52 -20.80 11.28
N GLY A 32 7.28 -19.55 11.70
CA GLY A 32 7.42 -19.12 13.11
C GLY A 32 8.38 -17.96 13.36
N LYS A 33 9.21 -17.57 12.38
CA LYS A 33 9.96 -16.31 12.42
C LYS A 33 9.77 -15.57 11.11
N SER A 34 9.23 -14.34 11.17
CA SER A 34 9.23 -13.45 10.00
C SER A 34 10.67 -13.17 9.60
N ARG A 35 11.00 -13.41 8.33
CA ARG A 35 12.31 -13.08 7.75
C ARG A 35 12.23 -11.85 6.84
N ALA A 36 11.08 -11.20 6.79
CA ALA A 36 10.84 -9.98 6.04
C ALA A 36 10.68 -8.78 6.97
N ASP A 37 11.19 -7.65 6.50
CA ASP A 37 10.84 -6.34 7.02
C ASP A 37 9.47 -5.93 6.45
N GLU A 38 8.63 -5.31 7.26
CA GLU A 38 7.38 -4.71 6.79
C GLU A 38 7.63 -3.37 6.12
N PHE A 39 7.07 -3.17 4.93
CA PHE A 39 7.05 -1.90 4.23
C PHE A 39 5.61 -1.47 3.98
N TRP A 40 5.16 -0.49 4.75
CA TRP A 40 3.85 0.15 4.58
C TRP A 40 3.92 1.15 3.43
N ALA A 41 3.42 0.77 2.26
CA ALA A 41 3.37 1.64 1.10
C ALA A 41 2.28 2.69 1.24
N VAL A 42 1.11 2.30 1.74
CA VAL A 42 0.05 3.22 2.18
C VAL A 42 -0.52 2.70 3.50
N GLN A 43 -0.93 3.62 4.40
CA GLN A 43 -1.48 3.26 5.71
C GLN A 43 -2.63 4.19 6.05
N ASN A 44 -3.81 3.60 6.28
CA ASN A 44 -5.04 4.26 6.70
C ASN A 44 -5.45 5.45 5.81
N ILE A 45 -5.44 5.26 4.49
CA ILE A 45 -5.86 6.28 3.54
C ILE A 45 -7.37 6.24 3.36
N SER A 46 -8.02 7.39 3.59
CA SER A 46 -9.44 7.62 3.32
C SER A 46 -9.60 8.85 2.44
N ILE A 47 -10.20 8.67 1.25
CA ILE A 47 -10.35 9.72 0.23
C ILE A 47 -11.69 9.51 -0.46
N GLU A 48 -12.40 10.59 -0.73
CA GLU A 48 -13.59 10.60 -1.57
C GLU A 48 -13.37 11.56 -2.75
N ILE A 49 -13.73 11.10 -3.95
CA ILE A 49 -13.62 11.88 -5.18
C ILE A 49 -15.00 11.95 -5.80
N GLU A 50 -15.51 13.17 -5.95
CA GLU A 50 -16.80 13.45 -6.56
C GLU A 50 -16.69 13.54 -8.09
N ARG A 51 -17.79 13.25 -8.79
CA ARG A 51 -17.86 13.34 -10.25
C ARG A 51 -17.43 14.73 -10.74
N GLY A 52 -16.57 14.77 -11.73
CA GLY A 52 -16.06 16.02 -12.34
C GLY A 52 -14.86 16.64 -11.63
N HIS A 53 -14.39 16.07 -10.52
CA HIS A 53 -13.17 16.53 -9.84
C HIS A 53 -11.90 15.91 -10.44
N THR A 54 -10.82 16.68 -10.43
CA THR A 54 -9.47 16.20 -10.74
C THR A 54 -8.66 16.10 -9.45
N LEU A 55 -8.12 14.91 -9.16
CA LEU A 55 -7.25 14.67 -8.01
C LEU A 55 -5.79 14.53 -8.46
N GLY A 56 -4.90 15.37 -7.91
CA GLY A 56 -3.45 15.24 -8.09
C GLY A 56 -2.81 14.53 -6.90
N ILE A 57 -2.08 13.45 -7.15
CA ILE A 57 -1.31 12.72 -6.11
C ILE A 57 0.17 13.10 -6.23
N VAL A 58 0.70 13.79 -5.21
CA VAL A 58 2.09 14.26 -5.17
C VAL A 58 2.84 13.74 -3.94
N GLY A 59 4.15 13.60 -4.05
CA GLY A 59 4.99 13.09 -2.96
C GLY A 59 6.33 12.55 -3.46
N ARG A 60 7.28 12.36 -2.53
CA ARG A 60 8.64 11.86 -2.83
C ARG A 60 8.64 10.44 -3.43
N ASN A 61 9.75 10.04 -4.04
CA ASN A 61 9.93 8.67 -4.51
C ASN A 61 9.78 7.68 -3.34
N GLY A 62 9.04 6.59 -3.56
CA GLY A 62 8.73 5.59 -2.53
C GLY A 62 7.58 5.95 -1.58
N SER A 63 6.90 7.08 -1.73
CA SER A 63 5.79 7.49 -0.83
C SER A 63 4.46 6.76 -1.04
N GLY A 64 4.42 5.69 -1.85
CA GLY A 64 3.21 4.90 -2.07
C GLY A 64 2.27 5.36 -3.17
N LYS A 65 2.60 6.41 -3.95
CA LYS A 65 1.72 6.95 -5.00
C LYS A 65 1.26 5.90 -6.01
N SER A 66 2.20 5.16 -6.59
CA SER A 66 1.90 4.08 -7.55
C SER A 66 1.18 2.89 -6.92
N THR A 67 1.19 2.77 -5.59
CA THR A 67 0.42 1.76 -4.85
C THR A 67 -1.01 2.22 -4.59
N LEU A 68 -1.26 3.53 -4.58
CA LEU A 68 -2.58 4.14 -4.37
C LEU A 68 -3.40 4.23 -5.67
N LEU A 69 -2.73 4.19 -6.83
CA LEU A 69 -3.32 4.12 -8.17
C LEU A 69 -3.74 2.69 -8.52
#